data_AF-A0A354GUJ6-F1
#
_entry.id   AF-A0A354GUJ6-F1
#
_cell.length_a   1.000
_cell.length_b   1.000
_cell.length_c   1.000
_cell.angle_alpha   90.00
_cell.angle_beta   90.00
_cell.angle_gamma   90.00
#
_symmetry.space_group_name_H-M   'P 1'
#
loop_
_entity.id
_entity.type
_entity.pdbx_description
1 polymer ?
#
loop_
_entity_poly.entity_id
_entity_poly.type
_entity_poly.pdbx_seq_one_letter_code
_entity_poly.pdbx_strand_id
1 'polypeptide(L)'
;MAALGALLIVLISVLPTLYFVTYAMHCLLVVVQDTAAGNDEVTWPEERFQDTLGGAFHLAAVVLIWLAPIGILTRALRNVWLPDDPGLRFLLLAVPGLWIILPVAIFSSLSASSRWFVFRPVVVWNLLRLAPFTFIVYLLSAILAGLITALVYVTVFRGWIVVAPVAGVGTATAFLIYGRLLGRLGWRMGRLYLGNSTSIKKARPQAIAAVLSESQPPAPDEPPGPEELDSEWEITPYGQKRRRVKGYGMTRDALAQPMKNALPKVPAAKVNEPIAPDELDREWEVTAHGRKQRRTKSYGITQEPPSQSDAAPEDGITALNVPPPASITERPPASGPTDFDRVIRGRTRIVIGSQGSFLGGVFTFPYYRQTRIPWLLLSLGFLMVYGAACVLVSVYLTINKNG
;
A
#
# COMPACT_ATOMS: atom_id res chain seq x y z
N MET A 1 21.85 -42.11 15.27
CA MET A 1 22.87 -41.08 15.01
C MET A 1 22.71 -40.41 13.64
N ALA A 2 22.64 -41.14 12.52
CA ALA A 2 22.51 -40.54 11.18
C ALA A 2 21.28 -39.63 11.01
N ALA A 3 20.10 -40.03 11.51
CA ALA A 3 18.87 -39.24 11.41
C ALA A 3 18.94 -37.89 12.17
N LEU A 4 19.58 -37.89 13.35
CA LEU A 4 19.76 -36.67 14.16
C LEU A 4 20.75 -35.70 13.51
N GLY A 5 21.82 -36.23 12.89
CA GLY A 5 22.75 -35.44 12.09
C GLY A 5 22.08 -34.79 10.87
N ALA A 6 21.24 -35.54 10.14
CA ALA A 6 20.48 -35.01 9.00
C ALA A 6 19.51 -33.90 9.42
N LEU A 7 18.77 -34.10 10.52
CA LEU A 7 17.85 -33.09 11.06
C LEU A 7 18.58 -31.80 11.46
N LEU A 8 19.74 -31.93 12.10
CA LEU A 8 20.56 -30.77 12.47
C LEU A 8 21.04 -29.99 11.24
N ILE A 9 21.50 -30.67 10.18
CA ILE A 9 21.92 -30.04 8.92
C ILE A 9 20.75 -29.29 8.28
N VAL A 10 19.56 -29.89 8.25
CA VAL A 10 18.35 -29.24 7.73
C VAL A 10 18.02 -28.00 8.54
N LEU A 11 18.03 -28.08 9.88
CA LEU A 11 17.72 -26.94 10.74
C LEU A 11 18.69 -25.77 10.55
N ILE A 12 20.00 -26.07 10.54
CA ILE A 12 21.08 -25.09 10.33
C ILE A 12 20.99 -24.46 8.94
N SER A 13 20.47 -25.17 7.94
CA SER A 13 20.34 -24.65 6.57
C SER A 13 19.07 -23.83 6.37
N VAL A 14 17.95 -24.28 6.95
CA VAL A 14 16.62 -23.69 6.72
C VAL A 14 16.46 -22.37 7.45
N LEU A 15 16.88 -22.26 8.72
CA LEU A 15 16.66 -21.04 9.50
C LEU A 15 17.38 -19.81 8.90
N PRO A 16 18.67 -19.87 8.53
CA PRO A 16 19.35 -18.76 7.88
C PRO A 16 18.78 -18.45 6.50
N THR A 17 18.35 -19.47 5.75
CA THR A 17 17.68 -19.29 4.45
C THR A 17 16.37 -18.52 4.62
N LEU A 18 15.55 -18.87 5.61
CA LEU A 18 14.29 -18.18 5.91
C LEU A 18 14.54 -16.72 6.33
N TYR A 19 15.52 -16.50 7.20
CA TYR A 19 15.94 -15.15 7.61
C TYR A 19 16.38 -14.31 6.40
N PHE A 20 17.21 -14.90 5.55
CA PHE A 20 17.70 -14.27 4.33
C PHE A 20 16.57 -13.93 3.35
N VAL A 21 15.64 -14.87 3.10
CA VAL A 21 14.49 -14.65 2.21
C VAL A 21 13.65 -13.48 2.71
N THR A 22 13.43 -13.39 4.03
CA THR A 22 12.71 -12.28 4.66
C THR A 22 13.43 -10.94 4.39
N TYR A 23 14.75 -10.90 4.58
CA TYR A 23 15.57 -9.73 4.28
C TYR A 23 15.50 -9.33 2.80
N ALA A 24 15.63 -10.30 1.89
CA ALA A 24 15.54 -10.05 0.46
C ALA A 24 14.17 -9.49 0.05
N MET A 25 13.08 -10.03 0.59
CA MET A 25 11.73 -9.51 0.38
C MET A 25 11.58 -8.06 0.86
N HIS A 26 12.13 -7.74 2.04
CA HIS A 26 12.15 -6.38 2.54
C HIS A 26 12.93 -5.44 1.61
N CYS A 27 14.14 -5.83 1.19
CA CYS A 27 14.92 -5.04 0.24
C CYS A 27 14.19 -4.79 -1.08
N LEU A 28 13.50 -5.81 -1.61
CA LEU A 28 12.71 -5.67 -2.83
C LEU A 28 11.60 -4.62 -2.65
N LEU A 29 10.85 -4.70 -1.55
CA LEU A 29 9.75 -3.76 -1.28
C LEU A 29 10.26 -2.33 -1.14
N VAL A 30 11.34 -2.09 -0.39
CA VAL A 30 11.93 -0.77 -0.22
C VAL A 30 12.37 -0.19 -1.57
N VAL A 31 13.10 -0.97 -2.37
CA VAL A 31 13.54 -0.54 -3.71
C VAL A 31 12.33 -0.23 -4.60
N VAL A 32 11.33 -1.09 -4.64
CA VAL A 32 10.12 -0.88 -5.46
C VAL A 32 9.39 0.39 -5.03
N GLN A 33 9.20 0.61 -3.73
CA GLN A 33 8.45 1.74 -3.17
C GLN A 33 9.16 3.08 -3.43
N ASP A 34 10.43 3.20 -3.07
CA ASP A 34 11.18 4.46 -3.25
C ASP A 34 11.33 4.80 -4.74
N THR A 35 11.57 3.80 -5.59
CA THR A 35 11.63 4.02 -7.03
C THR A 35 10.27 4.39 -7.61
N ALA A 36 9.17 3.80 -7.12
CA ALA A 36 7.82 4.15 -7.54
C ALA A 36 7.42 5.57 -7.11
N ALA A 37 7.96 6.05 -5.98
CA ALA A 37 7.86 7.45 -5.57
C ALA A 37 8.65 8.42 -6.48
N GLY A 38 9.49 7.88 -7.38
CA GLY A 38 10.31 8.65 -8.30
C GLY A 38 11.69 8.99 -7.76
N ASN A 39 12.12 8.38 -6.65
CA ASN A 39 13.44 8.64 -6.07
C ASN A 39 14.52 7.90 -6.87
N ASP A 40 15.56 8.64 -7.28
CA ASP A 40 16.70 8.06 -7.97
C ASP A 40 17.66 7.31 -7.04
N GLU A 41 17.69 7.72 -5.77
CA GLU A 41 18.39 7.06 -4.68
C GLU A 41 17.38 6.35 -3.76
N VAL A 42 17.77 5.19 -3.22
CA VAL A 42 16.94 4.41 -2.30
C VAL A 42 17.46 4.61 -0.90
N THR A 43 16.60 5.13 -0.03
CA THR A 43 16.96 5.36 1.37
C THR A 43 16.61 4.12 2.17
N TRP A 44 17.65 3.38 2.57
CA TRP A 44 17.47 2.17 3.36
C TRP A 44 16.98 2.53 4.76
N PRO A 45 15.81 2.01 5.20
CA PRO A 45 15.31 2.29 6.53
C PRO A 45 16.23 1.65 7.58
N GLU A 46 16.54 2.39 8.65
CA GLU A 46 17.23 1.88 9.85
C GLU A 46 16.24 1.17 10.81
N GLU A 47 15.18 0.58 10.25
CA GLU A 47 14.13 -0.07 11.02
C GLU A 47 14.63 -1.37 11.66
N ARG A 48 14.11 -1.69 12.83
CA ARG A 48 14.43 -2.95 13.51
C ARG A 48 13.88 -4.10 12.68
N PHE A 49 14.59 -5.23 12.68
CA PHE A 49 14.19 -6.42 11.91
C PHE A 49 12.74 -6.86 12.17
N GLN A 50 12.22 -6.66 13.39
CA GLN A 50 10.84 -7.00 13.75
C GLN A 50 9.80 -6.23 12.91
N ASP A 51 10.07 -4.97 12.59
CA ASP A 51 9.18 -4.14 11.77
C ASP A 51 9.19 -4.60 10.30
N THR A 52 10.35 -5.07 9.83
CA THR A 52 10.52 -5.60 8.47
C THR A 52 9.79 -6.93 8.25
N LEU A 53 9.61 -7.72 9.31
CA LEU A 53 9.02 -9.05 9.24
C LEU A 53 7.58 -9.00 8.72
N GLY A 54 6.80 -7.99 9.12
CA GLY A 54 5.41 -7.84 8.69
C GLY A 54 5.27 -7.61 7.19
N GLY A 55 6.18 -6.83 6.58
CA GLY A 55 6.20 -6.59 5.14
C GLY A 55 6.60 -7.84 4.34
N ALA A 56 7.63 -8.54 4.80
CA ALA A 56 8.06 -9.79 4.18
C ALA A 56 7.02 -10.90 4.31
N PHE A 57 6.40 -11.07 5.49
CA PHE A 57 5.32 -12.02 5.70
C PHE A 57 4.14 -11.73 4.78
N HIS A 58 3.79 -10.46 4.61
CA HIS A 58 2.75 -10.07 3.67
C HIS A 58 3.08 -10.48 2.22
N LEU A 59 4.31 -10.23 1.75
CA LEU A 59 4.74 -10.64 0.41
C LEU A 59 4.75 -12.18 0.26
N ALA A 60 5.21 -12.89 1.28
CA ALA A 60 5.18 -14.35 1.32
C ALA A 60 3.73 -14.87 1.25
N ALA A 61 2.81 -14.27 1.99
CA ALA A 61 1.39 -14.62 1.94
C ALA A 61 0.79 -14.37 0.55
N VAL A 62 1.15 -13.26 -0.11
CA VAL A 62 0.74 -12.97 -1.49
C VAL A 62 1.24 -14.06 -2.46
N VAL A 63 2.51 -14.46 -2.35
CA VAL A 63 3.09 -15.55 -3.15
C VAL A 63 2.34 -16.86 -2.91
N LEU A 64 2.08 -17.22 -1.65
CA LEU A 64 1.36 -18.45 -1.29
C LEU A 64 -0.08 -18.46 -1.85
N ILE A 65 -0.79 -17.33 -1.76
CA ILE A 65 -2.14 -17.20 -2.31
C ILE A 65 -2.13 -17.42 -3.82
N TRP A 66 -1.11 -16.94 -4.54
CA TRP A 66 -0.99 -17.16 -5.98
C TRP A 66 -0.49 -18.53 -6.39
N LEU A 67 0.19 -19.27 -5.51
CA LEU A 67 0.52 -20.67 -5.75
C LEU A 67 -0.72 -21.58 -5.73
N ALA A 68 -1.80 -21.20 -5.03
CA ALA A 68 -3.03 -21.98 -4.98
C ALA A 68 -3.70 -22.19 -6.36
N PRO A 69 -4.01 -21.15 -7.16
CA PRO A 69 -4.58 -21.34 -8.49
C PRO A 69 -3.62 -22.09 -9.44
N ILE A 70 -2.30 -21.91 -9.29
CA ILE A 70 -1.30 -22.67 -10.04
C ILE A 70 -1.34 -24.16 -9.68
N GLY A 71 -1.51 -24.50 -8.40
CA GLY A 71 -1.69 -25.87 -7.94
C GLY A 71 -2.95 -26.52 -8.50
N ILE A 72 -4.06 -25.77 -8.54
CA ILE A 72 -5.31 -26.21 -9.17
C ILE A 72 -5.09 -26.48 -10.66
N LEU A 73 -4.44 -25.56 -11.38
CA LEU A 73 -4.12 -25.70 -12.80
C LEU A 73 -3.21 -26.91 -13.06
N THR A 74 -2.19 -27.11 -12.21
CA THR A 74 -1.29 -28.27 -12.27
C THR A 74 -2.05 -29.59 -12.12
N ARG A 75 -3.07 -29.62 -11.25
CA ARG A 75 -3.94 -30.79 -11.05
C ARG A 75 -4.88 -31.00 -12.25
N ALA A 76 -5.40 -29.92 -12.84
CA ALA A 76 -6.27 -30.00 -14.02
C ALA A 76 -5.52 -30.55 -15.24
N LEU A 77 -4.25 -30.16 -15.41
CA LEU A 77 -3.39 -30.60 -16.53
C LEU A 77 -2.75 -31.98 -16.32
N ARG A 78 -3.14 -32.71 -15.26
CA ARG A 78 -2.38 -33.89 -14.81
C ARG A 78 -2.25 -35.03 -15.83
N ASN A 79 -3.24 -35.15 -16.72
CA ASN A 79 -3.32 -36.24 -17.70
C ASN A 79 -2.80 -35.84 -19.09
N VAL A 80 -2.57 -34.54 -19.34
CA VAL A 80 -2.29 -34.03 -20.68
C VAL A 80 -0.83 -33.60 -20.83
N TRP A 81 -0.23 -33.07 -19.76
CA TRP A 81 1.09 -32.48 -19.82
C TRP A 81 1.95 -33.01 -18.67
N LEU A 82 3.09 -33.63 -18.98
CA LEU A 82 4.00 -34.31 -18.03
C LEU A 82 3.24 -35.18 -16.99
N PRO A 83 2.64 -36.31 -17.41
CA PRO A 83 1.90 -37.18 -16.49
C PRO A 83 2.81 -37.83 -15.43
N ASP A 84 4.05 -38.12 -15.78
CA ASP A 84 4.98 -38.91 -14.95
C ASP A 84 5.62 -38.09 -13.81
N ASP A 85 5.78 -36.77 -13.99
CA ASP A 85 6.51 -35.91 -13.07
C ASP A 85 5.66 -34.75 -12.53
N PRO A 86 4.81 -34.99 -11.49
CA PRO A 86 3.93 -33.96 -10.94
C PRO A 86 4.71 -32.76 -10.35
N GLY A 87 5.91 -33.02 -9.80
CA GLY A 87 6.78 -31.98 -9.23
C GLY A 87 7.37 -31.06 -10.30
N LEU A 88 7.90 -31.62 -11.38
CA LEU A 88 8.45 -30.83 -12.49
C LEU A 88 7.34 -30.01 -13.17
N ARG A 89 6.17 -30.63 -13.39
CA ARG A 89 5.00 -29.92 -13.93
C ARG A 89 4.58 -28.74 -13.06
N PHE A 90 4.48 -28.94 -11.74
CA PHE A 90 4.16 -27.86 -10.81
C PHE A 90 5.18 -26.74 -10.91
N LEU A 91 6.48 -27.06 -10.88
CA LEU A 91 7.56 -26.08 -10.95
C LEU A 91 7.55 -25.30 -12.29
N LEU A 92 7.34 -25.99 -13.40
CA LEU A 92 7.24 -25.40 -14.74
C LEU A 92 6.02 -24.48 -14.90
N LEU A 93 4.96 -24.62 -14.09
CA LEU A 93 3.84 -23.67 -14.05
C LEU A 93 4.05 -22.58 -13.03
N ALA A 94 4.55 -22.95 -11.84
CA ALA A 94 4.72 -22.05 -10.71
C ALA A 94 5.73 -20.96 -11.00
N VAL A 95 6.89 -21.30 -11.55
CA VAL A 95 7.96 -20.32 -11.82
C VAL A 95 7.51 -19.25 -12.83
N PRO A 96 7.09 -19.58 -14.07
CA PRO A 96 6.66 -18.56 -15.02
C PRO A 96 5.31 -17.93 -14.64
N GLY A 97 4.38 -18.70 -14.07
CA GLY A 97 3.09 -18.18 -13.61
C GLY A 97 3.25 -17.13 -12.52
N LEU A 98 4.06 -17.42 -11.50
CA LEU A 98 4.37 -16.46 -10.45
C LEU A 98 5.16 -15.28 -11.00
N TRP A 99 6.10 -15.50 -11.92
CA TRP A 99 6.85 -14.41 -12.56
C TRP A 99 5.94 -13.41 -13.31
N ILE A 100 4.92 -13.89 -14.02
CA ILE A 100 3.94 -13.02 -14.70
C ILE A 100 3.06 -12.29 -13.68
N ILE A 101 2.58 -12.99 -12.66
CA ILE A 101 1.55 -12.49 -11.73
C ILE A 101 2.14 -11.60 -10.63
N LEU A 102 3.38 -11.84 -10.22
CA LEU A 102 4.02 -11.19 -9.08
C LEU A 102 4.05 -9.64 -9.21
N PRO A 103 4.40 -9.02 -10.36
CA PRO A 103 4.30 -7.57 -10.52
C PRO A 103 2.89 -7.04 -10.25
N VAL A 104 1.87 -7.70 -10.82
CA VAL A 104 0.45 -7.33 -10.64
C VAL A 104 0.07 -7.39 -9.16
N ALA A 105 0.49 -8.45 -8.47
CA ALA A 105 0.18 -8.66 -7.06
C ALA A 105 0.84 -7.60 -6.17
N ILE A 106 2.11 -7.27 -6.43
CA ILE A 106 2.85 -6.23 -5.69
C ILE A 106 2.18 -4.87 -5.88
N PHE A 107 1.84 -4.48 -7.12
CA PHE A 107 1.17 -3.19 -7.33
C PHE A 107 -0.27 -3.16 -6.79
N SER A 108 -0.96 -4.30 -6.82
CA SER A 108 -2.28 -4.42 -6.21
C SER A 108 -2.21 -4.12 -4.72
N SER A 109 -1.28 -4.76 -3.99
CA SER A 109 -1.13 -4.55 -2.54
C SER A 109 -0.65 -3.14 -2.18
N LEU A 110 0.25 -2.55 -2.97
CA LEU A 110 0.70 -1.16 -2.77
C LEU A 110 -0.39 -0.13 -3.06
N SER A 111 -1.32 -0.40 -3.98
CA SER A 111 -2.40 0.54 -4.32
C SER A 111 -3.60 0.48 -3.37
N ALA A 112 -3.73 -0.59 -2.60
CA ALA A 112 -4.91 -0.86 -1.80
C ALA A 112 -4.81 -0.22 -0.41
N SER A 113 -5.97 0.20 0.12
CA SER A 113 -6.07 0.68 1.50
C SER A 113 -5.86 -0.44 2.53
N SER A 114 -6.04 -1.70 2.12
CA SER A 114 -5.76 -2.87 2.93
C SER A 114 -4.76 -3.77 2.22
N ARG A 115 -3.73 -4.19 2.96
CA ARG A 115 -2.67 -5.08 2.48
C ARG A 115 -3.23 -6.40 1.95
N TRP A 116 -4.39 -6.86 2.43
CA TRP A 116 -4.97 -8.15 2.04
C TRP A 116 -5.65 -8.18 0.66
N PHE A 117 -5.70 -7.06 -0.09
CA PHE A 117 -6.23 -7.05 -1.45
C PHE A 117 -5.18 -7.50 -2.49
N VAL A 118 -5.11 -8.81 -2.69
CA VAL A 118 -4.15 -9.47 -3.59
C VAL A 118 -4.38 -9.13 -5.07
N PHE A 119 -5.63 -8.87 -5.47
CA PHE A 119 -5.97 -8.61 -6.88
C PHE A 119 -6.89 -7.40 -7.04
N ARG A 120 -6.46 -6.45 -7.87
CA ARG A 120 -7.25 -5.29 -8.29
C ARG A 120 -7.28 -5.20 -9.82
N PRO A 121 -8.45 -5.37 -10.47
CA PRO A 121 -8.55 -5.38 -11.93
C PRO A 121 -8.12 -4.05 -12.57
N VAL A 122 -8.26 -2.94 -11.84
CA VAL A 122 -7.83 -1.61 -12.32
C VAL A 122 -6.32 -1.55 -12.56
N VAL A 123 -5.52 -2.24 -11.73
CA VAL A 123 -4.06 -2.30 -11.88
C VAL A 123 -3.68 -3.08 -13.14
N VAL A 124 -4.36 -4.21 -13.40
CA VAL A 124 -4.18 -5.00 -14.63
C VAL A 124 -4.50 -4.18 -15.86
N TRP A 125 -5.63 -3.47 -15.83
CA TRP A 125 -6.04 -2.61 -16.95
C TRP A 125 -5.03 -1.49 -17.23
N ASN A 126 -4.46 -0.90 -16.18
CA ASN A 126 -3.43 0.10 -16.34
C ASN A 126 -2.13 -0.50 -16.89
N LEU A 127 -1.68 -1.66 -16.38
CA LEU A 127 -0.53 -2.37 -16.95
C LEU A 127 -0.73 -2.71 -18.43
N LEU A 128 -1.95 -3.08 -18.83
CA LEU A 128 -2.28 -3.34 -20.23
C LEU A 128 -2.26 -2.07 -21.08
N ARG A 129 -2.69 -0.91 -20.54
CA ARG A 129 -2.53 0.39 -21.21
C ARG A 129 -1.06 0.80 -21.38
N LEU A 130 -0.19 0.34 -20.47
CA LEU A 130 1.26 0.47 -20.57
C LEU A 130 1.93 -0.73 -21.25
N ALA A 131 1.20 -1.52 -22.06
CA ALA A 131 1.67 -2.72 -22.76
C ALA A 131 3.11 -2.65 -23.31
N PRO A 132 3.53 -1.61 -24.05
CA PRO A 132 4.90 -1.59 -24.60
C PRO A 132 5.96 -1.53 -23.49
N PHE A 133 5.73 -0.75 -22.43
CA PHE A 133 6.67 -0.62 -21.32
C PHE A 133 6.67 -1.87 -20.44
N THR A 134 5.49 -2.44 -20.16
CA THR A 134 5.39 -3.69 -19.41
C THR A 134 6.09 -4.81 -20.16
N PHE A 135 5.88 -4.92 -21.48
CA PHE A 135 6.57 -5.90 -22.31
C PHE A 135 8.10 -5.78 -22.24
N ILE A 136 8.65 -4.56 -22.30
CA ILE A 136 10.10 -4.34 -22.16
C ILE A 136 10.60 -4.79 -20.77
N VAL A 137 9.87 -4.48 -19.70
CA VAL A 137 10.21 -4.91 -18.33
C VAL A 137 10.18 -6.43 -18.20
N TYR A 138 9.16 -7.09 -18.75
CA TYR A 138 9.08 -8.54 -18.78
C TYR A 138 10.20 -9.15 -19.63
N LEU A 139 10.49 -8.63 -20.81
CA LEU A 139 11.58 -9.14 -21.64
C LEU A 139 12.94 -9.03 -20.92
N LEU A 140 13.25 -7.88 -20.33
CA LEU A 140 14.48 -7.65 -19.57
C LEU A 140 14.57 -8.58 -18.35
N SER A 141 13.47 -8.71 -17.58
CA SER A 141 13.46 -9.60 -16.42
C SER A 141 13.52 -11.07 -16.80
N ALA A 142 12.99 -11.48 -17.97
CA ALA A 142 13.11 -12.84 -18.49
C ALA A 142 14.56 -13.17 -18.85
N ILE A 143 15.26 -12.27 -19.55
CA ILE A 143 16.69 -12.44 -19.89
C ILE A 143 17.51 -12.55 -18.60
N LEU A 144 17.26 -11.66 -17.65
CA LEU A 144 17.96 -11.62 -16.38
C LEU A 144 17.70 -12.89 -15.56
N ALA A 145 16.44 -13.32 -15.46
CA ALA A 145 16.06 -14.56 -14.79
C ALA A 145 16.69 -15.79 -15.48
N GLY A 146 16.64 -15.87 -16.81
CA GLY A 146 17.24 -16.97 -17.57
C GLY A 146 18.76 -17.10 -17.35
N LEU A 147 19.48 -15.98 -17.40
CA LEU A 147 20.93 -15.95 -17.12
C LEU A 147 21.26 -16.44 -15.71
N ILE A 148 20.50 -15.96 -14.71
CA ILE A 148 20.70 -16.36 -13.32
C ILE A 148 20.30 -17.82 -13.09
N THR A 149 19.17 -18.27 -13.64
CA THR A 149 18.74 -19.67 -13.56
C THR A 149 19.77 -20.60 -14.18
N ALA A 150 20.37 -20.25 -15.32
CA ALA A 150 21.45 -21.03 -15.93
C ALA A 150 22.68 -21.12 -15.00
N LEU A 151 23.04 -20.01 -14.37
CA LEU A 151 24.19 -19.94 -13.46
C LEU A 151 23.96 -20.74 -12.18
N VAL A 152 22.77 -20.64 -11.59
CA VAL A 152 22.34 -21.45 -10.44
C VAL A 152 22.27 -22.93 -10.81
N TYR A 153 21.77 -23.27 -12.00
CA TYR A 153 21.70 -24.65 -12.48
C TYR A 153 23.10 -25.28 -12.56
N VAL A 154 24.06 -24.58 -13.17
CA VAL A 154 25.47 -25.03 -13.22
C VAL A 154 26.05 -25.18 -11.81
N THR A 155 25.73 -24.26 -10.91
CA THR A 155 26.25 -24.28 -9.53
C THR A 155 25.72 -25.49 -8.76
N VAL A 156 24.40 -25.69 -8.79
CA VAL A 156 23.71 -26.70 -7.97
C VAL A 156 23.82 -28.12 -8.55
N PHE A 157 23.62 -28.28 -9.85
CA PHE A 157 23.52 -29.61 -10.47
C PHE A 157 24.83 -30.12 -11.05
N ARG A 158 25.74 -29.25 -11.51
CA ARG A 158 27.08 -29.68 -11.95
C ARG A 158 28.10 -29.71 -10.81
N GLY A 159 27.74 -29.23 -9.62
CA GLY A 159 28.63 -29.21 -8.46
C GLY A 159 29.83 -28.27 -8.61
N TRP A 160 29.76 -27.29 -9.51
CA TRP A 160 30.82 -26.31 -9.71
C TRP A 160 30.76 -25.23 -8.62
N ILE A 161 31.19 -25.60 -7.41
CA ILE A 161 31.17 -24.73 -6.23
C ILE A 161 31.94 -23.43 -6.46
N VAL A 162 32.98 -23.46 -7.33
CA VAL A 162 33.75 -22.27 -7.73
C VAL A 162 32.88 -21.19 -8.40
N VAL A 163 31.77 -21.57 -9.02
CA VAL A 163 30.82 -20.64 -9.67
C VAL A 163 29.83 -20.04 -8.67
N ALA A 164 29.69 -20.61 -7.47
CA ALA A 164 28.71 -20.17 -6.47
C ALA A 164 28.84 -18.69 -6.06
N PRO A 165 30.04 -18.11 -5.85
CA PRO A 165 30.19 -16.68 -5.56
C PRO A 165 29.68 -15.80 -6.70
N VAL A 166 29.96 -16.19 -7.95
CA VAL A 166 29.49 -15.48 -9.15
C VAL A 166 27.97 -15.57 -9.25
N ALA A 167 27.39 -16.75 -8.94
CA ALA A 167 25.95 -16.94 -8.86
C ALA A 167 25.32 -16.04 -7.79
N GLY A 168 25.88 -16.01 -6.57
CA GLY A 168 25.38 -15.18 -5.48
C GLY A 168 25.37 -13.68 -5.82
N VAL A 169 26.49 -13.17 -6.32
CA VAL A 169 26.63 -11.77 -6.75
C VAL A 169 25.72 -11.45 -7.93
N GLY A 170 25.66 -12.35 -8.93
CA GLY A 170 24.78 -12.21 -10.08
C GLY A 170 23.31 -12.12 -9.67
N THR A 171 22.85 -13.02 -8.79
CA THR A 171 21.46 -13.03 -8.32
C THR A 171 21.14 -11.79 -7.50
N ALA A 172 22.03 -11.35 -6.59
CA ALA A 172 21.82 -10.12 -5.83
C ALA A 172 21.68 -8.89 -6.75
N THR A 173 22.54 -8.79 -7.75
CA THR A 173 22.51 -7.73 -8.76
C THR A 173 21.21 -7.78 -9.56
N ALA A 174 20.85 -8.96 -10.06
CA ALA A 174 19.63 -9.18 -10.82
C ALA A 174 18.37 -8.84 -10.02
N PHE A 175 18.35 -9.22 -8.74
CA PHE A 175 17.24 -8.98 -7.82
C PHE A 175 16.99 -7.49 -7.59
N LEU A 176 18.05 -6.70 -7.37
CA LEU A 176 17.94 -5.25 -7.21
C LEU A 176 17.54 -4.54 -8.51
N ILE A 177 18.09 -4.97 -9.65
CA ILE A 177 17.69 -4.48 -10.97
C ILE A 177 16.20 -4.74 -11.22
N TYR A 178 15.72 -5.94 -10.87
CA TYR A 178 14.31 -6.30 -11.00
C TYR A 178 13.41 -5.41 -10.12
N GLY A 179 13.77 -5.22 -8.84
CA GLY A 179 13.05 -4.29 -7.96
C GLY A 179 12.99 -2.87 -8.53
N ARG A 180 14.09 -2.40 -9.12
CA ARG A 180 14.18 -1.07 -9.74
C ARG A 180 13.31 -0.96 -11.00
N LEU A 181 13.30 -1.98 -11.86
CA LEU A 181 12.43 -2.05 -13.04
C LEU A 181 10.95 -2.00 -12.66
N LEU A 182 10.56 -2.76 -11.65
CA LEU A 182 9.20 -2.73 -11.10
C LEU A 182 8.87 -1.34 -10.54
N GLY A 183 9.76 -0.75 -9.76
CA GLY A 183 9.57 0.60 -9.25
C GLY A 183 9.33 1.65 -10.35
N ARG A 184 10.13 1.64 -11.43
CA ARG A 184 9.94 2.54 -12.59
C ARG A 184 8.60 2.31 -13.28
N LEU A 185 8.13 1.07 -13.35
CA LEU A 185 6.82 0.74 -13.85
C LEU A 185 5.70 1.30 -12.95
N GLY A 186 5.85 1.17 -11.63
CA GLY A 186 4.96 1.75 -10.62
C GLY A 186 4.84 3.27 -10.75
N TRP A 187 5.97 3.95 -10.91
CA TRP A 187 6.02 5.40 -11.12
C TRP A 187 5.25 5.84 -12.39
N ARG A 188 5.40 5.11 -13.50
CA ARG A 188 4.65 5.37 -14.74
C ARG A 188 3.14 5.17 -14.55
N MET A 189 2.73 4.15 -13.81
CA MET A 189 1.31 3.94 -13.48
C MET A 189 0.76 5.09 -12.62
N GLY A 190 1.50 5.55 -11.61
CA GLY A 190 1.11 6.69 -10.78
C GLY A 190 0.83 7.96 -11.60
N ARG A 191 1.63 8.21 -12.66
CA ARG A 191 1.39 9.33 -13.58
C ARG A 191 0.08 9.23 -14.34
N LEU A 192 -0.36 8.03 -14.72
CA LEU A 192 -1.65 7.85 -15.40
C LEU A 192 -2.83 8.11 -14.46
N TYR A 193 -2.72 7.74 -13.19
CA TYR A 193 -3.75 8.03 -12.20
C TYR A 193 -3.86 9.53 -11.91
N LEU A 194 -2.71 10.22 -11.77
CA LEU A 194 -2.68 11.65 -11.50
C LEU A 194 -3.06 12.51 -12.71
N GLY A 195 -2.75 12.06 -13.93
CA GLY A 195 -3.07 12.79 -15.17
C GLY A 195 -4.58 13.01 -15.37
N ASN A 196 -5.43 12.15 -14.81
CA ASN A 196 -6.88 12.37 -14.81
C ASN A 196 -7.37 13.25 -13.64
N SER A 197 -6.57 13.42 -12.59
CA SER A 197 -6.96 14.21 -11.40
C SER A 197 -6.70 15.71 -11.55
N THR A 198 -5.96 16.15 -12.56
CA THR A 198 -5.65 17.57 -12.80
C THR A 198 -6.84 18.42 -13.27
N SER A 199 -8.03 17.81 -13.44
CA SER A 199 -9.29 18.56 -13.59
C SER A 199 -10.03 18.79 -12.26
N ILE A 200 -9.39 18.59 -11.11
CA ILE A 200 -9.85 19.30 -9.90
C ILE A 200 -9.40 20.74 -10.09
N LYS A 201 -10.27 21.48 -10.81
CA LYS A 201 -10.21 22.91 -11.03
C LYS A 201 -9.61 23.54 -9.79
N LYS A 202 -8.42 24.15 -9.92
CA LYS A 202 -8.00 25.21 -9.00
C LYS A 202 -9.24 26.08 -8.86
N ALA A 203 -9.93 25.97 -7.72
CA ALA A 203 -11.01 26.86 -7.36
C ALA A 203 -10.34 28.21 -7.21
N ARG A 204 -10.29 28.88 -8.37
CA ARG A 204 -10.05 30.28 -8.64
C ARG A 204 -9.56 31.05 -7.41
N PRO A 205 -8.23 31.20 -7.23
CA PRO A 205 -7.66 32.19 -6.33
C PRO A 205 -8.12 33.63 -6.66
N GLN A 206 -8.77 33.86 -7.82
CA GLN A 206 -9.35 35.16 -8.14
C GLN A 206 -10.49 35.58 -7.19
N ALA A 207 -11.10 34.66 -6.43
CA ALA A 207 -12.03 35.07 -5.36
C ALA A 207 -11.31 35.70 -4.17
N ILE A 208 -10.05 35.34 -3.90
CA ILE A 208 -9.27 35.91 -2.78
C ILE A 208 -8.48 37.14 -3.25
N ALA A 209 -8.00 37.16 -4.50
CA ALA A 209 -7.37 38.36 -5.06
C ALA A 209 -8.36 39.52 -5.22
N ALA A 210 -9.64 39.25 -5.53
CA ALA A 210 -10.68 40.28 -5.55
C ALA A 210 -10.96 40.84 -4.13
N VAL A 211 -10.92 39.99 -3.10
CA VAL A 211 -11.12 40.41 -1.69
C VAL A 211 -9.91 41.18 -1.14
N LEU A 212 -8.69 40.88 -1.59
CA LEU A 212 -7.47 41.59 -1.16
C LEU A 212 -7.22 42.91 -1.91
N SER A 213 -7.77 43.09 -3.11
CA SER A 213 -7.76 44.39 -3.80
C SER A 213 -8.78 45.38 -3.25
N GLU A 214 -9.74 44.94 -2.44
CA GLU A 214 -10.76 45.81 -1.82
C GLU A 214 -10.34 46.33 -0.42
N SER A 215 -9.18 45.91 0.10
CA SER A 215 -8.64 46.35 1.39
C SER A 215 -7.45 47.31 1.25
N GLN A 216 -7.50 48.24 0.29
CA GLN A 216 -6.59 49.39 0.27
C GLN A 216 -7.22 50.49 1.16
N PRO A 217 -6.61 50.86 2.29
CA PRO A 217 -7.18 51.89 3.18
C PRO A 217 -7.29 53.22 2.41
N PRO A 218 -8.45 53.92 2.50
CA PRO A 218 -8.60 55.23 1.89
C PRO A 218 -7.57 56.20 2.47
N ALA A 219 -7.07 57.11 1.63
CA ALA A 219 -6.16 58.17 2.04
C ALA A 219 -6.80 59.01 3.16
N PRO A 220 -6.03 59.42 4.19
CA PRO A 220 -6.57 60.09 5.35
C PRO A 220 -6.74 61.58 5.06
N ASP A 221 -7.95 62.02 4.68
CA ASP A 221 -8.35 63.43 4.73
C ASP A 221 -9.89 63.55 4.72
N GLU A 222 -10.51 63.54 5.91
CA GLU A 222 -11.62 64.44 6.33
C GLU A 222 -12.28 63.91 7.62
N PRO A 223 -12.52 64.75 8.64
CA PRO A 223 -13.23 64.35 9.85
C PRO A 223 -14.72 64.09 9.55
N PRO A 224 -15.30 62.97 10.04
CA PRO A 224 -16.67 62.58 9.76
C PRO A 224 -17.67 63.51 10.47
N GLY A 225 -18.63 64.02 9.71
CA GLY A 225 -19.88 64.56 10.25
C GLY A 225 -20.73 63.45 10.89
N PRO A 226 -21.78 63.80 11.67
CA PRO A 226 -22.58 62.83 12.41
C PRO A 226 -23.32 61.89 11.46
N GLU A 227 -22.76 60.69 11.30
CA GLU A 227 -23.20 59.65 10.37
C GLU A 227 -24.35 58.84 10.99
N GLU A 228 -25.43 58.73 10.22
CA GLU A 228 -26.58 57.86 10.48
C GLU A 228 -26.11 56.41 10.67
N LEU A 229 -26.50 55.83 11.81
CA LEU A 229 -26.15 54.49 12.23
C LEU A 229 -26.92 53.45 11.39
N ASP A 230 -26.38 53.07 10.24
CA ASP A 230 -27.00 52.09 9.35
C ASP A 230 -27.00 50.66 9.93
N SER A 231 -28.20 50.10 10.01
CA SER A 231 -28.63 48.90 10.72
C SER A 231 -28.31 47.58 9.99
N GLU A 232 -27.07 47.33 9.56
CA GLU A 232 -26.71 46.14 8.75
C GLU A 232 -26.06 44.98 9.55
N TRP A 233 -25.81 45.17 10.85
CA TRP A 233 -25.12 44.20 11.70
C TRP A 233 -26.06 43.59 12.74
N GLU A 234 -26.19 42.26 12.70
CA GLU A 234 -26.96 41.51 13.70
C GLU A 234 -25.97 40.85 14.67
N ILE A 235 -26.11 41.17 15.97
CA ILE A 235 -25.28 40.57 17.02
C ILE A 235 -25.95 39.25 17.40
N THR A 236 -25.27 38.14 17.13
CA THR A 236 -25.74 36.82 17.56
C THR A 236 -25.78 36.72 19.10
N PRO A 237 -26.59 35.82 19.70
CA PRO A 237 -26.66 35.65 21.17
C PRO A 237 -25.34 35.29 21.86
N TYR A 238 -24.27 34.99 21.10
CA TYR A 238 -22.92 34.76 21.60
C TYR A 238 -21.96 35.95 21.36
N GLY A 239 -22.50 37.14 21.08
CA GLY A 239 -21.71 38.38 20.94
C GLY A 239 -20.94 38.51 19.62
N GLN A 240 -21.07 37.56 18.69
CA GLN A 240 -20.43 37.69 17.38
C GLN A 240 -21.27 38.56 16.45
N LYS A 241 -20.66 39.64 15.94
CA LYS A 241 -21.21 40.49 14.89
C LYS A 241 -21.17 39.71 13.57
N ARG A 242 -22.33 39.43 12.99
CA ARG A 242 -22.42 38.90 11.62
C ARG A 242 -23.13 39.91 10.74
N ARG A 243 -22.59 40.11 9.54
CA ARG A 243 -23.23 40.94 8.53
C ARG A 243 -24.49 40.23 8.08
N ARG A 244 -25.63 40.92 8.11
CA ARG A 244 -26.91 40.33 7.70
C ARG A 244 -26.80 40.03 6.20
N VAL A 245 -26.64 38.76 5.86
CA VAL A 245 -26.54 38.36 4.44
C VAL A 245 -27.91 38.63 3.83
N LYS A 246 -28.01 39.67 3.00
CA LYS A 246 -29.18 39.91 2.14
C LYS A 246 -29.44 38.61 1.39
N GLY A 247 -30.55 37.96 1.74
CA GLY A 247 -30.98 36.74 1.08
C GLY A 247 -30.95 36.97 -0.43
N TYR A 248 -30.30 36.07 -1.16
CA TYR A 248 -30.38 36.06 -2.60
C TYR A 248 -31.87 36.06 -2.96
N GLY A 249 -32.34 37.17 -3.54
CA GLY A 249 -33.66 37.26 -4.13
C GLY A 249 -33.74 36.30 -5.31
N MET A 250 -34.00 35.02 -5.02
CA MET A 250 -34.68 34.15 -5.96
C MET A 250 -36.12 34.67 -6.03
N THR A 251 -36.38 35.55 -6.98
CA THR A 251 -37.73 35.84 -7.46
C THR A 251 -38.42 34.52 -7.77
N ARG A 252 -39.64 34.33 -7.24
CA ARG A 252 -40.49 33.15 -7.45
C ARG A 252 -40.78 32.84 -8.93
N ASP A 253 -40.50 33.78 -9.83
CA ASP A 253 -40.81 33.66 -11.26
C ASP A 253 -39.77 32.84 -12.06
N ALA A 254 -38.65 32.45 -11.47
CA ALA A 254 -37.64 31.60 -12.15
C ALA A 254 -37.94 30.08 -12.06
N LEU A 255 -39.06 29.67 -11.46
CA LEU A 255 -39.47 28.25 -11.32
C LEU A 255 -40.47 27.77 -12.38
N ALA A 256 -40.83 28.60 -13.37
CA ALA A 256 -41.75 28.22 -14.44
C ALA A 256 -41.05 28.05 -15.80
N GLN A 257 -40.18 27.04 -15.91
CA GLN A 257 -39.85 26.46 -17.22
C GLN A 257 -40.33 25.00 -17.25
N PRO A 258 -41.27 24.63 -18.14
CA PRO A 258 -41.67 23.24 -18.28
C PRO A 258 -40.57 22.46 -19.00
N MET A 259 -39.80 21.67 -18.26
CA MET A 259 -39.01 20.57 -18.82
C MET A 259 -39.96 19.51 -19.39
N LYS A 260 -40.48 19.76 -20.60
CA LYS A 260 -40.91 18.70 -21.50
C LYS A 260 -39.66 18.17 -22.17
N ASN A 261 -39.14 17.03 -21.68
CA ASN A 261 -38.66 15.92 -22.52
C ASN A 261 -38.04 14.79 -21.68
N ALA A 262 -38.61 13.60 -21.89
CA ALA A 262 -38.02 12.27 -21.73
C ALA A 262 -37.48 11.86 -20.35
N LEU A 263 -38.38 11.46 -19.45
CA LEU A 263 -38.07 10.48 -18.40
C LEU A 263 -38.08 9.06 -19.01
N PRO A 264 -37.02 8.24 -18.84
CA PRO A 264 -37.04 6.83 -19.20
C PRO A 264 -37.98 6.05 -18.27
N LYS A 265 -38.81 5.19 -18.86
CA LYS A 265 -39.66 4.22 -18.15
C LYS A 265 -38.79 3.30 -17.28
N VAL A 266 -38.88 3.47 -15.96
CA VAL A 266 -38.37 2.50 -14.97
C VAL A 266 -39.43 1.41 -14.80
N PRO A 267 -39.10 0.11 -14.95
CA PRO A 267 -40.05 -0.97 -14.73
C PRO A 267 -40.43 -1.06 -13.24
N ALA A 268 -41.72 -1.27 -13.00
CA ALA A 268 -42.34 -1.32 -11.69
C ALA A 268 -41.70 -2.42 -10.81
N ALA A 269 -40.90 -1.99 -9.83
CA ALA A 269 -40.49 -2.83 -8.72
C ALA A 269 -41.60 -2.84 -7.66
N LYS A 270 -41.94 -4.04 -7.18
CA LYS A 270 -42.95 -4.31 -6.17
C LYS A 270 -42.76 -3.42 -4.93
N VAL A 271 -43.81 -2.68 -4.61
CA VAL A 271 -43.98 -1.90 -3.38
C VAL A 271 -44.08 -2.89 -2.21
N ASN A 272 -43.06 -2.88 -1.34
CA ASN A 272 -43.17 -3.46 -0.01
C ASN A 272 -43.86 -2.46 0.93
N GLU A 273 -44.51 -3.04 1.93
CA GLU A 273 -45.46 -2.49 2.89
C GLU A 273 -45.11 -1.13 3.52
N PRO A 274 -46.13 -0.32 3.90
CA PRO A 274 -45.94 0.94 4.59
C PRO A 274 -45.34 0.70 5.98
N ILE A 275 -44.12 1.20 6.16
CA ILE A 275 -43.46 1.30 7.47
C ILE A 275 -44.30 2.25 8.34
N ALA A 276 -44.68 1.79 9.53
CA ALA A 276 -45.49 2.53 10.49
C ALA A 276 -44.76 3.84 10.92
N PRO A 277 -45.49 4.96 11.10
CA PRO A 277 -44.90 6.28 11.42
C PRO A 277 -44.03 6.30 12.68
N ASP A 278 -44.22 5.33 13.57
CA ASP A 278 -43.63 5.19 14.89
C ASP A 278 -42.23 4.55 14.90
N GLU A 279 -41.71 4.11 13.75
CA GLU A 279 -40.32 3.61 13.64
C GLU A 279 -39.30 4.67 13.19
N LEU A 280 -39.73 5.82 12.65
CA LEU A 280 -38.81 6.85 12.15
C LEU A 280 -38.15 7.70 13.26
N ASP A 281 -38.77 7.79 14.43
CA ASP A 281 -38.29 8.60 15.55
C ASP A 281 -37.24 7.90 16.42
N ARG A 282 -37.00 6.59 16.23
CA ARG A 282 -36.00 5.83 17.01
C ARG A 282 -34.56 5.94 16.50
N GLU A 283 -34.34 6.60 15.35
CA GLU A 283 -33.02 6.66 14.70
C GLU A 283 -32.21 7.92 15.05
N TRP A 284 -32.78 8.84 15.84
CA TRP A 284 -32.15 10.12 16.17
C TRP A 284 -32.01 10.30 17.68
N GLU A 285 -30.78 10.29 18.19
CA GLU A 285 -30.49 10.71 19.56
C GLU A 285 -30.27 12.23 19.58
N VAL A 286 -30.95 12.92 20.50
CA VAL A 286 -30.72 14.34 20.79
C VAL A 286 -29.62 14.38 21.85
N THR A 287 -28.44 14.89 21.49
CA THR A 287 -27.35 15.05 22.45
C THR A 287 -27.72 16.10 23.50
N ALA A 288 -27.01 16.13 24.64
CA ALA A 288 -27.20 17.10 25.73
C ALA A 288 -27.08 18.59 25.30
N HIS A 289 -26.72 18.86 24.03
CA HIS A 289 -26.64 20.20 23.43
C HIS A 289 -27.68 20.41 22.31
N GLY A 290 -28.74 19.61 22.27
CA GLY A 290 -29.89 19.83 21.38
C GLY A 290 -29.66 19.46 19.91
N ARG A 291 -28.55 18.79 19.55
CA ARG A 291 -28.31 18.33 18.17
C ARG A 291 -28.85 16.92 17.96
N LYS A 292 -29.71 16.75 16.96
CA LYS A 292 -30.18 15.44 16.47
C LYS A 292 -29.09 14.79 15.64
N GLN A 293 -28.60 13.63 16.07
CA GLN A 293 -27.59 12.86 15.34
C GLN A 293 -28.11 11.46 15.03
N ARG A 294 -27.89 10.99 13.79
CA ARG A 294 -28.42 9.72 13.30
C ARG A 294 -27.62 8.57 13.91
N ARG A 295 -28.30 7.64 14.59
CA ARG A 295 -27.70 6.50 15.29
C ARG A 295 -27.20 5.48 14.27
N THR A 296 -25.93 5.57 13.88
CA THR A 296 -25.30 4.55 13.04
C THR A 296 -25.15 3.25 13.83
N LYS A 297 -25.85 2.19 13.41
CA LYS A 297 -25.72 0.83 13.97
C LYS A 297 -24.26 0.37 13.85
N SER A 298 -23.49 0.55 14.90
CA SER A 298 -22.17 -0.07 15.04
C SER A 298 -22.39 -1.53 15.41
N TYR A 299 -21.86 -2.46 14.61
CA TYR A 299 -21.82 -3.87 14.97
C TYR A 299 -20.95 -4.00 16.22
N GLY A 300 -21.57 -4.34 17.35
CA GLY A 300 -20.89 -4.52 18.62
C GLY A 300 -19.96 -5.72 18.56
N ILE A 301 -18.65 -5.46 18.63
CA ILE A 301 -17.70 -6.44 19.15
C ILE A 301 -17.89 -6.37 20.67
N THR A 302 -18.50 -7.41 21.23
CA THR A 302 -18.56 -7.64 22.67
C THR A 302 -17.13 -7.75 23.18
N GLN A 303 -16.61 -6.69 23.79
CA GLN A 303 -15.42 -6.79 24.63
C GLN A 303 -15.88 -7.36 25.98
N GLU A 304 -15.40 -8.56 26.26
CA GLU A 304 -15.48 -9.21 27.57
C GLU A 304 -14.74 -8.33 28.59
N PRO A 305 -15.34 -7.97 29.74
CA PRO A 305 -14.65 -7.21 30.77
C PRO A 305 -13.52 -8.05 31.38
N PRO A 306 -12.34 -7.48 31.67
CA PRO A 306 -11.28 -8.21 32.34
C PRO A 306 -11.75 -8.65 33.74
N SER A 307 -11.50 -9.92 34.03
CA SER A 307 -11.64 -10.55 35.34
C SER A 307 -10.91 -9.73 36.40
N GLN A 308 -11.70 -9.22 37.36
CA GLN A 308 -11.25 -8.67 38.63
C GLN A 308 -10.68 -9.83 39.46
N SER A 309 -9.40 -9.75 39.83
CA SER A 309 -8.82 -10.65 40.84
C SER A 309 -8.86 -9.96 42.20
N ASP A 310 -9.65 -10.52 43.11
CA ASP A 310 -9.66 -10.17 44.53
C ASP A 310 -8.44 -10.78 45.25
N ALA A 311 -7.64 -9.93 45.90
CA ALA A 311 -6.94 -10.23 47.16
C ALA A 311 -6.35 -8.93 47.77
N ALA A 312 -6.85 -8.57 48.96
CA ALA A 312 -6.49 -7.45 49.82
C ALA A 312 -5.20 -7.74 50.66
N PRO A 313 -4.78 -6.95 51.69
CA PRO A 313 -5.24 -5.63 52.16
C PRO A 313 -4.14 -4.58 52.46
N GLU A 314 -4.60 -3.34 52.66
CA GLU A 314 -4.15 -2.27 53.58
C GLU A 314 -2.65 -1.99 53.82
N ASP A 315 -2.19 -0.79 53.42
CA ASP A 315 -1.71 0.23 54.37
C ASP A 315 -1.25 1.51 53.66
N GLY A 316 -1.52 2.67 54.26
CA GLY A 316 -0.75 3.89 54.00
C GLY A 316 -1.46 5.01 53.25
N ILE A 317 -2.23 5.81 54.00
CA ILE A 317 -2.80 7.09 53.59
C ILE A 317 -1.66 8.06 53.20
N THR A 318 -1.67 8.56 51.96
CA THR A 318 -1.12 9.89 51.66
C THR A 318 -1.99 10.54 50.58
N ALA A 319 -2.74 11.56 50.98
CA ALA A 319 -3.58 12.34 50.09
C ALA A 319 -2.70 13.19 49.16
N LEU A 320 -2.36 12.64 47.99
CA LEU A 320 -1.84 13.43 46.88
C LEU A 320 -3.04 13.99 46.10
N ASN A 321 -3.16 15.31 46.15
CA ASN A 321 -4.14 16.08 45.41
C ASN A 321 -3.82 16.02 43.91
N VAL A 322 -4.29 14.97 43.24
CA VAL A 322 -4.15 14.79 41.79
C VAL A 322 -5.33 15.51 41.12
N PRO A 323 -5.10 16.54 40.28
CA PRO A 323 -6.18 17.17 39.53
C PRO A 323 -6.82 16.16 38.57
N PRO A 324 -8.14 16.25 38.34
CA PRO A 324 -8.85 15.30 37.50
C PRO A 324 -8.25 15.29 36.08
N PRO A 325 -8.03 14.11 35.48
CA PRO A 325 -7.52 14.03 34.11
C PRO A 325 -8.51 14.71 33.18
N ALA A 326 -8.01 15.65 32.37
CA ALA A 326 -8.79 16.27 31.31
C ALA A 326 -9.42 15.19 30.45
N SER A 327 -10.73 15.22 30.31
CA SER A 327 -11.50 14.35 29.42
C SER A 327 -11.15 14.71 27.97
N ILE A 328 -10.04 14.19 27.47
CA ILE A 328 -9.71 14.21 26.05
C ILE A 328 -10.74 13.31 25.38
N THR A 329 -11.81 13.93 24.90
CA THR A 329 -12.74 13.31 23.97
C THR A 329 -11.98 13.18 22.65
N GLU A 330 -11.18 12.11 22.52
CA GLU A 330 -10.54 11.74 21.25
C GLU A 330 -11.64 11.41 20.25
N ARG A 331 -11.98 12.41 19.45
CA ARG A 331 -12.83 12.25 18.29
C ARG A 331 -12.14 11.21 17.38
N PRO A 332 -12.76 10.06 17.07
CA PRO A 332 -12.13 9.07 16.21
C PRO A 332 -11.78 9.76 14.89
N PRO A 333 -10.51 9.73 14.46
CA PRO A 333 -10.09 10.42 13.24
C PRO A 333 -10.90 9.84 12.08
N ALA A 334 -11.66 10.71 11.40
CA ALA A 334 -12.32 10.38 10.14
C ALA A 334 -11.28 9.68 9.26
N SER A 335 -11.61 8.50 8.72
CA SER A 335 -10.73 7.61 7.95
C SER A 335 -9.82 8.43 7.04
N GLY A 336 -8.61 8.69 7.55
CA GLY A 336 -7.68 9.60 6.93
C GLY A 336 -7.14 8.99 5.64
N PRO A 337 -6.47 9.80 4.80
CA PRO A 337 -5.66 9.26 3.73
C PRO A 337 -4.75 8.15 4.27
N THR A 338 -4.66 7.05 3.53
CA THR A 338 -3.95 5.84 3.96
C THR A 338 -2.51 6.16 4.37
N ASP A 339 -1.90 5.37 5.25
CA ASP A 339 -0.49 5.57 5.64
C ASP A 339 0.43 5.64 4.42
N PHE A 340 0.08 4.94 3.34
CA PHE A 340 0.75 5.03 2.05
C PHE A 340 0.66 6.43 1.44
N ASP A 341 -0.52 7.06 1.43
CA ASP A 341 -0.69 8.44 0.98
C ASP A 341 0.07 9.45 1.85
N ARG A 342 0.24 9.15 3.14
CA ARG A 342 1.00 9.98 4.10
C ARG A 342 2.51 9.84 3.88
N VAL A 343 3.00 8.63 3.63
CA VAL A 343 4.40 8.34 3.29
C VAL A 343 4.75 8.94 1.93
N ILE A 344 3.88 8.81 0.92
CA ILE A 344 4.09 9.44 -0.39
C ILE A 344 4.09 10.97 -0.26
N ARG A 345 3.16 11.57 0.49
CA ARG A 345 3.11 13.03 0.68
C ARG A 345 4.25 13.58 1.55
N GLY A 346 4.72 12.83 2.54
CA GLY A 346 5.81 13.24 3.42
C GLY A 346 7.19 13.17 2.75
N ARG A 347 7.39 12.22 1.82
CA ARG A 347 8.67 12.04 1.10
C ARG A 347 8.78 12.82 -0.21
N THR A 348 7.71 13.46 -0.67
CA THR A 348 7.69 14.20 -1.95
C THR A 348 8.26 15.61 -1.81
N ARG A 349 9.54 15.75 -1.40
CA ARG A 349 10.37 16.80 -2.00
C ARG A 349 10.67 16.31 -3.41
N ILE A 350 9.73 16.56 -4.33
CA ILE A 350 9.89 16.24 -5.75
C ILE A 350 11.01 17.14 -6.26
N VAL A 351 12.25 16.68 -6.14
CA VAL A 351 13.31 17.14 -7.02
C VAL A 351 12.84 16.66 -8.40
N ILE A 352 12.40 17.58 -9.24
CA ILE A 352 12.07 17.32 -10.63
C ILE A 352 13.41 17.04 -11.33
N GLY A 353 13.99 15.88 -11.02
CA GLY A 353 15.17 15.35 -11.67
C GLY A 353 14.82 15.07 -13.12
N SER A 354 15.75 15.45 -14.00
CA SER A 354 15.64 15.39 -15.46
C SER A 354 14.91 14.14 -15.96
N GLN A 355 14.07 14.30 -16.98
CA GLN A 355 13.38 13.22 -17.70
C GLN A 355 14.37 12.24 -18.36
N GLY A 356 15.07 11.44 -17.56
CA GLY A 356 15.94 10.37 -18.06
C GLY A 356 15.14 9.31 -18.79
N SER A 357 15.83 8.56 -19.65
CA SER A 357 15.26 7.36 -20.29
C SER A 357 14.67 6.41 -19.24
N PHE A 358 13.66 5.62 -19.61
CA PHE A 358 13.00 4.68 -18.68
C PHE A 358 14.00 3.72 -17.98
N LEU A 359 15.08 3.37 -18.68
CA LEU A 359 16.15 2.50 -18.20
C LEU A 359 17.31 3.26 -17.55
N GLY A 360 17.24 4.60 -17.49
CA GLY A 360 18.24 5.46 -16.88
C GLY A 360 18.46 5.12 -15.41
N GLY A 361 19.70 4.76 -15.07
CA GLY A 361 20.11 4.41 -13.71
C GLY A 361 19.71 3.02 -13.23
N VAL A 362 19.00 2.22 -14.03
CA VAL A 362 18.51 0.90 -13.60
C VAL A 362 19.66 -0.09 -13.41
N PHE A 363 20.58 -0.18 -14.38
CA PHE A 363 21.70 -1.12 -14.35
C PHE A 363 22.85 -0.66 -13.45
N THR A 364 22.96 0.64 -13.18
CA THR A 364 23.98 1.20 -12.29
C THR A 364 23.56 1.20 -10.82
N PHE A 365 22.26 1.00 -10.54
CA PHE A 365 21.67 1.06 -9.20
C PHE A 365 22.36 0.17 -8.14
N PRO A 366 22.72 -1.09 -8.42
CA PRO A 366 23.41 -1.94 -7.42
C PRO A 366 24.74 -1.37 -6.94
N TYR A 367 25.38 -0.50 -7.74
CA TYR A 367 26.71 0.04 -7.47
C TYR A 367 26.69 1.39 -6.72
N TYR A 368 25.50 1.94 -6.48
CA TYR A 368 25.33 3.19 -5.73
C TYR A 368 25.84 3.03 -4.30
N ARG A 369 26.45 4.10 -3.75
CA ARG A 369 27.10 4.05 -2.42
C ARG A 369 26.15 3.55 -1.33
N GLN A 370 24.90 4.01 -1.34
CA GLN A 370 23.87 3.60 -0.37
C GLN A 370 23.43 2.14 -0.55
N THR A 371 23.49 1.59 -1.77
CA THR A 371 23.04 0.24 -2.10
C THR A 371 24.11 -0.84 -1.90
N ARG A 372 25.39 -0.47 -1.74
CA ARG A 372 26.51 -1.42 -1.63
C ARG A 372 26.38 -2.38 -0.45
N ILE A 373 25.96 -1.89 0.72
CA ILE A 373 25.85 -2.73 1.92
C ILE A 373 24.73 -3.78 1.74
N PRO A 374 23.47 -3.40 1.38
CA PRO A 374 22.42 -4.37 1.08
C PRO A 374 22.79 -5.32 -0.05
N TRP A 375 23.46 -4.84 -1.10
CA TRP A 375 23.90 -5.69 -2.21
C TRP A 375 24.92 -6.76 -1.78
N LEU A 376 25.89 -6.40 -0.92
CA LEU A 376 26.84 -7.37 -0.35
C LEU A 376 26.15 -8.39 0.55
N LEU A 377 25.23 -7.94 1.42
CA LEU A 377 24.44 -8.82 2.28
C LEU A 377 23.56 -9.76 1.45
N LEU A 378 22.95 -9.26 0.38
CA LEU A 378 22.20 -10.06 -0.58
C LEU A 378 23.09 -11.12 -1.25
N SER A 379 24.28 -10.72 -1.69
CA SER A 379 25.23 -11.62 -2.36
C SER A 379 25.67 -12.76 -1.44
N LEU A 380 26.01 -12.44 -0.19
CA LEU A 380 26.40 -13.41 0.83
C LEU A 380 25.24 -14.37 1.15
N GLY A 381 24.03 -13.85 1.29
CA GLY A 381 22.87 -14.67 1.58
C GLY A 381 22.51 -15.60 0.42
N PHE A 382 22.53 -15.14 -0.84
CA PHE A 382 22.33 -16.02 -2.00
C PHE A 382 23.41 -17.09 -2.09
N LEU A 383 24.68 -16.74 -1.82
CA LEU A 383 25.77 -17.72 -1.74
C LEU A 383 25.47 -18.81 -0.70
N MET A 384 24.99 -18.42 0.49
CA MET A 384 24.61 -19.36 1.54
C MET A 384 23.44 -20.26 1.12
N VAL A 385 22.40 -19.70 0.48
CA VAL A 385 21.26 -20.49 -0.03
C VAL A 385 21.72 -21.50 -1.08
N TYR A 386 22.60 -21.11 -2.01
CA TYR A 386 23.12 -22.02 -3.02
C TYR A 386 24.04 -23.09 -2.43
N GLY A 387 24.87 -22.74 -1.46
CA GLY A 387 25.67 -23.70 -0.70
C GLY A 387 24.79 -24.75 0.00
N ALA A 388 23.75 -24.29 0.71
CA ALA A 388 22.77 -25.17 1.35
C ALA A 388 22.06 -26.08 0.33
N ALA A 389 21.64 -25.54 -0.81
CA ALA A 389 21.03 -26.32 -1.89
C ALA A 389 21.98 -27.39 -2.44
N CYS A 390 23.25 -27.07 -2.66
CA CYS A 390 24.25 -28.04 -3.12
C CYS A 390 24.45 -29.19 -2.11
N VAL A 391 24.50 -28.86 -0.81
CA VAL A 391 24.62 -29.87 0.26
C VAL A 391 23.39 -30.77 0.27
N LEU A 392 22.18 -30.19 0.22
CA LEU A 392 20.93 -30.96 0.22
C LEU A 392 20.82 -31.90 -1.00
N VAL A 393 21.16 -31.41 -2.20
CA VAL A 393 21.17 -32.23 -3.42
C VAL A 393 22.21 -33.35 -3.32
N SER A 394 23.39 -33.07 -2.79
CA SER A 394 24.44 -34.08 -2.61
C SER A 394 24.03 -35.18 -1.61
N VAL A 395 23.39 -34.79 -0.51
CA VAL A 395 22.86 -35.73 0.50
C VAL A 395 21.76 -36.59 -0.12
N TYR A 396 20.83 -35.97 -0.86
CA TYR A 396 19.74 -36.67 -1.54
C TYR A 396 20.26 -37.71 -2.54
N LEU A 397 21.22 -37.33 -3.40
CA LEU A 397 21.83 -38.25 -4.36
C LEU A 397 22.61 -39.38 -3.69
N THR A 398 23.21 -39.13 -2.52
CA THR A 398 23.93 -40.16 -1.76
C THR A 398 22.96 -41.17 -1.15
N ILE A 399 21.84 -40.71 -0.58
CA ILE A 399 20.80 -41.59 -0.03
C ILE A 399 20.21 -42.47 -1.12
N ASN A 400 19.88 -41.87 -2.27
CA ASN A 400 19.24 -42.59 -3.38
C ASN A 400 20.15 -43.59 -4.11
N LYS A 401 21.48 -43.50 -3.94
CA LYS A 401 22.43 -44.47 -4.50
C LYS A 401 22.63 -45.70 -3.60
N ASN A 402 22.31 -45.57 -2.31
CA ASN A 402 22.61 -46.58 -1.29
C ASN A 402 21.37 -47.38 -0.84
N GLY A 403 20.17 -46.96 -1.25
CA GLY A 403 18.91 -47.69 -1.05
C GLY A 403 18.43 -48.25 -2.37
#